data_AF-A0A443YK50-F1
#
_entry.id   AF-A0A443YK50-F1
#
_cell.length_a   1.000
_cell.length_b   1.000
_cell.length_c   1.000
_cell.angle_alpha   90.00
_cell.angle_beta   90.00
_cell.angle_gamma   90.00
#
_symmetry.space_group_name_H-M   'P 1'
#
loop_
_entity.id
_entity.type
_entity.pdbx_description
1 polymer ?
#
loop_
_entity_poly.entity_id
_entity_poly.type
_entity_poly.pdbx_seq_one_letter_code
_entity_poly.pdbx_strand_id
1 'polypeptide(L)'
;MPNPKKKGRSKKQETKHRLLQLADRINEAWQRRAEDLLEMGKLLNKAKPLQKIKGFKQWVKDKLPFSYSSARNYMNIANAFESPDEVKQFSVRSLVLMSKRDFPKGLRHDIVESAKMGEEWDVERIQRKWDDAKEDIDLEELAPEDVDENCRKTRSKDAKATCKKLTKAEKTKAAIRHLSVAAKLAAANVGKRKKINPKAKSNYAKKIKKIQALLEAILKDLEKK
;
A
#
# COMPACT_ATOMS: atom_id res chain seq x y z
N MET A 1 59.66 -32.43 -11.06
CA MET A 1 58.39 -32.99 -10.56
C MET A 1 57.32 -31.89 -10.53
N PRO A 2 56.25 -31.97 -11.33
CA PRO A 2 55.21 -30.93 -11.39
C PRO A 2 54.33 -30.95 -10.14
N ASN A 3 54.15 -29.76 -9.55
CA ASN A 3 53.50 -29.52 -8.26
C ASN A 3 51.97 -29.80 -8.33
N PRO A 4 51.42 -30.77 -7.57
CA PRO A 4 50.02 -31.19 -7.66
C PRO A 4 49.01 -30.13 -7.17
N LYS A 5 49.48 -29.05 -6.52
CA LYS A 5 48.61 -28.00 -5.98
C LYS A 5 47.98 -27.05 -7.01
N LYS A 6 48.41 -27.07 -8.28
CA LYS A 6 47.86 -26.17 -9.33
C LYS A 6 46.55 -26.65 -9.98
N LYS A 7 46.26 -27.97 -10.01
CA LYS A 7 45.03 -28.49 -10.68
C LYS A 7 43.72 -28.20 -9.92
N GLY A 8 43.76 -28.00 -8.60
CA GLY A 8 42.57 -27.73 -7.78
C GLY A 8 42.03 -26.29 -7.88
N ARG A 9 42.90 -25.30 -8.14
CA ARG A 9 42.47 -23.89 -8.26
C ARG A 9 41.74 -23.60 -9.58
N SER A 10 42.15 -24.24 -10.67
CA SER A 10 41.51 -24.10 -11.99
C SER A 10 40.08 -24.67 -12.01
N LYS A 11 39.84 -25.88 -11.48
CA LYS A 11 38.48 -26.46 -11.39
C LYS A 11 37.53 -25.64 -10.51
N LYS A 12 38.03 -25.05 -9.41
CA LYS A 12 37.22 -24.20 -8.52
C LYS A 12 36.83 -22.88 -9.18
N GLN A 13 37.73 -22.29 -9.97
CA GLN A 13 37.45 -21.08 -10.76
C GLN A 13 36.47 -21.36 -11.91
N GLU A 14 36.63 -22.47 -12.61
CA GLU A 14 35.71 -22.91 -13.67
C GLU A 14 34.29 -23.17 -13.13
N THR A 15 34.19 -23.83 -11.97
CA THR A 15 32.91 -24.04 -11.28
C THR A 15 32.27 -22.72 -10.88
N LYS A 16 33.04 -21.76 -10.35
CA LYS A 16 32.55 -20.43 -9.99
C LYS A 16 32.02 -19.68 -11.22
N HIS A 17 32.75 -19.72 -12.33
CA HIS A 17 32.33 -19.10 -13.59
C HIS A 17 31.03 -19.71 -14.12
N ARG A 18 30.91 -21.05 -14.09
CA ARG A 18 29.69 -21.74 -14.53
C ARG A 18 28.48 -21.43 -13.65
N LEU A 19 28.67 -21.29 -12.34
CA LEU A 19 27.60 -20.86 -11.42
C LEU A 19 27.13 -19.44 -11.73
N LEU A 20 28.04 -18.52 -12.04
CA LEU A 20 27.68 -17.15 -12.44
C LEU A 20 26.87 -17.14 -13.74
N GLN A 21 27.31 -17.87 -14.76
CA GLN A 21 26.56 -17.99 -16.02
C GLN A 21 25.16 -18.58 -15.82
N LEU A 22 25.02 -19.58 -14.93
CA LEU A 22 23.71 -20.13 -14.60
C LEU A 22 22.83 -19.12 -13.87
N ALA A 23 23.40 -18.34 -12.94
CA ALA A 23 22.69 -17.28 -12.25
C ALA A 23 22.19 -16.21 -13.23
N ASP A 24 23.03 -15.78 -14.19
CA ASP A 24 22.65 -14.80 -15.22
C ASP A 24 21.48 -15.32 -16.07
N ARG A 25 21.53 -16.58 -16.52
CA ARG A 25 20.43 -17.19 -17.29
C ARG A 25 19.15 -17.32 -16.48
N ILE A 26 19.25 -17.62 -15.19
CA ILE A 26 18.10 -17.66 -14.28
C ILE A 26 17.49 -16.25 -14.15
N ASN A 27 18.32 -15.23 -13.97
CA ASN A 27 17.88 -13.84 -13.86
C ASN A 27 17.22 -13.34 -15.14
N GLU A 28 17.76 -13.65 -16.32
CA GLU A 28 17.13 -13.31 -17.60
C GLU A 28 15.77 -13.98 -17.77
N ALA A 29 15.68 -15.29 -17.47
CA ALA A 29 14.42 -16.02 -17.55
C ALA A 29 13.38 -15.45 -16.55
N TRP A 30 13.86 -15.00 -15.39
CA TRP A 30 13.04 -14.35 -14.38
C TRP A 30 12.50 -12.99 -14.84
N GLN A 31 13.34 -12.15 -15.45
CA GLN A 31 12.95 -10.86 -16.00
C GLN A 31 11.90 -11.02 -17.10
N ARG A 32 12.17 -11.89 -18.08
CA ARG A 32 11.20 -12.21 -19.16
C ARG A 32 9.85 -12.64 -18.60
N ARG A 33 9.85 -13.46 -17.55
CA ARG A 33 8.61 -13.88 -16.89
C ARG A 33 7.79 -12.70 -16.36
N ALA A 34 8.41 -11.68 -15.75
CA ALA A 34 7.69 -10.52 -15.26
C ALA A 34 7.06 -9.70 -16.40
N GLU A 35 7.79 -9.57 -17.51
CA GLU A 35 7.34 -8.89 -18.73
C GLU A 35 6.18 -9.64 -19.41
N ASP A 36 6.31 -10.96 -19.56
CA ASP A 36 5.27 -11.83 -20.11
C ASP A 36 3.96 -11.72 -19.30
N LEU A 37 4.05 -11.65 -17.97
CA LEU A 37 2.89 -11.46 -17.10
C LEU A 37 2.21 -10.10 -17.32
N LEU A 38 3.00 -9.05 -17.51
CA LEU A 38 2.50 -7.72 -17.82
C LEU A 38 1.78 -7.71 -19.18
N GLU A 39 2.37 -8.32 -20.20
CA GLU A 39 1.78 -8.43 -21.54
C GLU A 39 0.50 -9.27 -21.52
N MET A 40 0.51 -10.44 -20.88
CA MET A 40 -0.68 -11.27 -20.68
C MET A 40 -1.80 -10.47 -20.00
N GLY A 41 -1.47 -9.69 -18.97
CA GLY A 41 -2.42 -8.80 -18.30
C GLY A 41 -3.04 -7.78 -19.25
N LYS A 42 -2.23 -7.15 -20.11
CA LYS A 42 -2.69 -6.18 -21.13
C LYS A 42 -3.63 -6.87 -22.14
N LEU A 43 -3.28 -8.06 -22.62
CA LEU A 43 -4.11 -8.84 -23.54
C LEU A 43 -5.44 -9.27 -22.89
N LEU A 44 -5.42 -9.69 -21.62
CA LEU A 44 -6.64 -10.04 -20.87
C LEU A 44 -7.55 -8.83 -20.66
N ASN A 45 -6.98 -7.66 -20.36
CA ASN A 45 -7.74 -6.41 -20.24
C ASN A 45 -8.40 -6.02 -21.57
N LYS A 46 -7.74 -6.26 -22.71
CA LYS A 46 -8.32 -6.08 -24.05
C LYS A 46 -9.39 -7.13 -24.39
N ALA A 47 -9.20 -8.37 -23.98
CA ALA A 47 -10.14 -9.46 -24.25
C ALA A 47 -11.43 -9.38 -23.43
N LYS A 48 -11.35 -8.88 -22.19
CA LYS A 48 -12.49 -8.79 -21.26
C LYS A 48 -13.71 -8.04 -21.82
N PRO A 49 -13.61 -6.84 -22.42
CA PRO A 49 -14.77 -6.13 -22.98
C PRO A 49 -15.37 -6.79 -24.23
N LEU A 50 -14.60 -7.62 -24.95
CA LEU A 50 -15.09 -8.34 -26.14
C LEU A 50 -16.05 -9.49 -25.77
N GLN A 51 -15.99 -9.96 -24.53
CA GLN A 51 -16.91 -10.96 -24.01
C GLN A 51 -18.13 -10.26 -23.40
N LYS A 52 -19.33 -10.80 -23.66
CA LYS A 52 -20.53 -10.38 -22.91
C LYS A 52 -20.24 -10.53 -21.41
N ILE A 53 -20.73 -9.59 -20.59
CA ILE A 53 -20.38 -9.39 -19.16
C ILE A 53 -20.30 -10.68 -18.32
N LYS A 54 -21.10 -11.71 -18.65
CA LYS A 54 -21.15 -12.99 -17.93
C LYS A 54 -20.22 -14.11 -18.47
N GLY A 55 -19.64 -13.97 -19.66
CA GLY A 55 -18.90 -15.03 -20.36
C GLY A 55 -17.40 -15.09 -20.08
N PHE A 56 -16.77 -13.99 -19.64
CA PHE A 56 -15.31 -13.90 -19.57
C PHE A 56 -14.67 -14.93 -18.63
N LYS A 57 -15.26 -15.16 -17.45
CA LYS A 57 -14.73 -16.16 -16.48
C LYS A 57 -14.73 -17.57 -17.06
N GLN A 58 -15.80 -17.93 -17.77
CA GLN A 58 -15.92 -19.24 -18.40
C GLN A 58 -14.96 -19.37 -19.58
N TRP A 59 -14.86 -18.33 -20.42
CA TRP A 59 -13.90 -18.27 -21.51
C TRP A 59 -12.45 -18.47 -21.04
N VAL A 60 -12.03 -17.82 -19.94
CA VAL A 60 -10.70 -18.03 -19.36
C VAL A 60 -10.49 -19.49 -18.98
N LYS A 61 -11.49 -20.11 -18.31
CA LYS A 61 -11.41 -21.51 -17.89
C LYS A 61 -11.30 -22.48 -19.08
N ASP A 62 -11.95 -22.16 -20.20
CA ASP A 62 -12.04 -23.05 -21.36
C ASP A 62 -10.88 -22.88 -22.35
N LYS A 63 -10.28 -21.67 -22.42
CA LYS A 63 -9.30 -21.32 -23.47
C LYS A 63 -7.88 -21.15 -22.97
N LEU A 64 -7.67 -20.97 -21.67
CA LEU A 64 -6.35 -20.64 -21.13
C LEU A 64 -5.89 -21.70 -20.14
N PRO A 65 -4.57 -21.97 -20.05
CA PRO A 65 -4.01 -23.03 -19.21
C PRO A 65 -3.94 -22.65 -17.72
N PHE A 66 -4.62 -21.57 -17.30
CA PHE A 66 -4.54 -21.05 -15.94
C PHE A 66 -5.91 -20.66 -15.39
N SER A 67 -5.98 -20.56 -14.07
CA SER A 67 -7.21 -20.21 -13.37
C SER A 67 -7.65 -18.76 -13.64
N TYR A 68 -8.94 -18.51 -13.47
CA TYR A 68 -9.48 -17.14 -13.48
C TYR A 68 -8.83 -16.23 -12.41
N SER A 69 -8.40 -16.81 -11.28
CA SER A 69 -7.69 -16.06 -10.23
C SER A 69 -6.34 -15.54 -10.74
N SER A 70 -5.57 -16.39 -11.42
CA SER A 70 -4.32 -16.02 -12.08
C SER A 70 -4.55 -14.95 -13.14
N ALA A 71 -5.57 -15.12 -13.99
CA ALA A 71 -5.94 -14.13 -15.00
C ALA A 71 -6.22 -12.75 -14.38
N ARG A 72 -7.00 -12.73 -13.29
CA ARG A 72 -7.30 -11.50 -12.54
C ARG A 72 -6.05 -10.84 -11.97
N ASN A 73 -5.11 -11.62 -11.44
CA ASN A 73 -3.84 -11.08 -10.95
C ASN A 73 -3.03 -10.43 -12.08
N TYR A 74 -2.95 -11.07 -13.24
CA TYR A 74 -2.21 -10.51 -14.39
C TYR A 74 -2.86 -9.22 -14.89
N MET A 75 -4.19 -9.19 -14.99
CA MET A 75 -4.93 -7.97 -15.32
C MET A 75 -4.68 -6.84 -14.32
N ASN A 76 -4.65 -7.16 -13.02
CA ASN A 76 -4.36 -6.17 -11.98
C ASN A 76 -2.93 -5.63 -12.11
N ILE A 77 -1.94 -6.49 -12.38
CA ILE A 77 -0.55 -6.08 -12.64
C ILE A 77 -0.52 -5.10 -13.82
N ALA A 78 -1.18 -5.42 -14.93
CA ALA A 78 -1.24 -4.53 -16.10
C ALA A 78 -2.01 -3.23 -15.90
N ASN A 79 -2.90 -3.16 -14.90
CA ASN A 79 -3.55 -1.91 -14.51
C ASN A 79 -2.70 -1.10 -13.50
N ALA A 80 -1.71 -1.74 -12.89
CA ALA A 80 -0.91 -1.17 -11.81
C ALA A 80 0.45 -0.66 -12.27
N PHE A 81 0.97 -1.22 -13.35
CA PHE A 81 2.30 -0.95 -13.93
C PHE A 81 2.16 -0.72 -15.43
N GLU A 82 2.94 0.21 -15.96
CA GLU A 82 2.81 0.65 -17.36
C GLU A 82 3.85 -0.01 -18.25
N SER A 83 5.08 -0.19 -17.74
CA SER A 83 6.24 -0.59 -18.51
C SER A 83 6.96 -1.84 -17.95
N PRO A 84 7.64 -2.62 -18.82
CA PRO A 84 8.55 -3.70 -18.41
C PRO A 84 9.58 -3.28 -17.36
N ASP A 85 10.09 -2.06 -17.46
CA ASP A 85 11.12 -1.52 -16.57
C ASP A 85 10.65 -1.41 -15.12
N GLU A 86 9.35 -1.23 -14.89
CA GLU A 86 8.77 -1.16 -13.55
C GLU A 86 8.61 -2.54 -12.91
N VAL A 87 8.58 -3.61 -13.70
CA VAL A 87 8.25 -4.96 -13.18
C VAL A 87 9.46 -5.90 -13.12
N LYS A 88 10.49 -5.67 -13.94
CA LYS A 88 11.66 -6.57 -14.09
C LYS A 88 12.44 -6.81 -12.80
N GLN A 89 12.35 -5.89 -11.85
CA GLN A 89 13.07 -5.97 -10.57
C GLN A 89 12.33 -6.72 -9.47
N PHE A 90 11.05 -7.06 -9.69
CA PHE A 90 10.19 -7.57 -8.64
C PHE A 90 9.85 -9.04 -8.85
N SER A 91 9.65 -9.75 -7.74
CA SER A 91 9.06 -11.09 -7.80
C SER A 91 7.60 -11.02 -8.24
N VAL A 92 7.09 -12.10 -8.84
CA VAL A 92 5.66 -12.22 -9.18
C VAL A 92 4.77 -11.96 -7.95
N ARG A 93 5.18 -12.45 -6.78
CA ARG A 93 4.42 -12.26 -5.53
C ARG A 93 4.42 -10.80 -5.09
N SER A 94 5.54 -10.09 -5.26
CA SER A 94 5.65 -8.64 -5.03
C SER A 94 4.74 -7.85 -5.97
N LEU A 95 4.73 -8.20 -7.26
CA LEU A 95 3.86 -7.58 -8.26
C LEU A 95 2.37 -7.79 -7.95
N VAL A 96 1.99 -9.01 -7.55
CA VAL A 96 0.62 -9.31 -7.13
C VAL A 96 0.23 -8.52 -5.88
N LEU A 97 1.14 -8.35 -4.93
CA LEU A 97 0.90 -7.57 -3.72
C LEU A 97 0.69 -6.07 -4.05
N MET A 98 1.61 -5.48 -4.82
CA MET A 98 1.58 -4.07 -5.17
C MET A 98 0.42 -3.71 -6.11
N SER A 99 -0.08 -4.67 -6.89
CA SER A 99 -1.22 -4.48 -7.82
C SER A 99 -2.59 -4.60 -7.15
N LYS A 100 -2.65 -4.84 -5.84
CA LYS A 100 -3.92 -4.81 -5.11
C LYS A 100 -4.54 -3.40 -5.17
N ARG A 101 -5.87 -3.34 -5.17
CA ARG A 101 -6.64 -2.10 -5.30
C ARG A 101 -6.41 -1.14 -4.13
N ASP A 102 -6.23 -1.68 -2.94
CA ASP A 102 -5.98 -0.98 -1.67
C ASP A 102 -4.50 -0.66 -1.45
N PHE A 103 -3.62 -1.01 -2.39
CA PHE A 103 -2.22 -0.60 -2.34
C PHE A 103 -2.08 0.86 -2.81
N PRO A 104 -1.58 1.79 -1.97
CA PRO A 104 -1.49 3.20 -2.32
C PRO A 104 -0.63 3.44 -3.56
N LYS A 105 -1.11 4.27 -4.50
CA LYS A 105 -0.39 4.59 -5.74
C LYS A 105 0.95 5.27 -5.45
N GLY A 106 0.99 6.22 -4.51
CA GLY A 106 2.23 6.91 -4.11
C GLY A 106 3.28 5.94 -3.58
N LEU A 107 2.89 5.06 -2.64
CA LEU A 107 3.80 4.03 -2.12
C LEU A 107 4.32 3.09 -3.21
N ARG A 108 3.46 2.72 -4.18
CA ARG A 108 3.90 1.90 -5.32
C ARG A 108 4.96 2.63 -6.14
N HIS A 109 4.73 3.91 -6.45
CA HIS A 109 5.68 4.72 -7.20
C HIS A 109 7.02 4.83 -6.47
N ASP A 110 7.00 5.13 -5.17
CA ASP A 110 8.21 5.23 -4.34
C ASP A 110 9.03 3.93 -4.36
N ILE A 111 8.36 2.78 -4.22
CA ILE A 111 9.02 1.46 -4.26
C ILE A 111 9.64 1.21 -5.64
N VAL A 112 8.93 1.53 -6.71
CA VAL A 112 9.41 1.35 -8.09
C VAL A 112 10.62 2.24 -8.37
N GLU A 113 10.59 3.52 -7.99
CA GLU A 113 11.73 4.43 -8.18
C GLU A 113 12.94 4.01 -7.34
N SER A 114 12.73 3.63 -6.08
CA SER A 114 13.79 3.04 -5.24
C SER A 114 14.41 1.80 -5.89
N ALA A 115 13.60 0.89 -6.44
CA ALA A 115 14.10 -0.29 -7.14
C ALA A 115 14.94 0.10 -8.37
N LYS A 116 14.49 1.07 -9.19
CA LYS A 116 15.28 1.58 -10.32
C LYS A 116 16.67 2.09 -9.90
N MET A 117 16.80 2.61 -8.68
CA MET A 117 18.07 3.06 -8.09
C MET A 117 18.95 1.90 -7.54
N GLY A 118 18.52 0.65 -7.72
CA GLY A 118 19.24 -0.55 -7.29
C GLY A 118 18.89 -1.03 -5.89
N GLU A 119 17.83 -0.49 -5.26
CA GLU A 119 17.37 -0.96 -3.97
C GLU A 119 16.60 -2.28 -4.09
N GLU A 120 16.99 -3.30 -3.32
CA GLU A 120 16.28 -4.59 -3.32
C GLU A 120 14.97 -4.53 -2.51
N TRP A 121 13.90 -5.04 -3.12
CA TRP A 121 12.56 -5.08 -2.53
C TRP A 121 11.98 -6.49 -2.58
N ASP A 122 12.05 -7.18 -1.45
CA ASP A 122 11.34 -8.44 -1.26
C ASP A 122 9.87 -8.23 -0.85
N VAL A 123 9.09 -9.32 -0.83
CA VAL A 123 7.66 -9.28 -0.51
C VAL A 123 7.41 -8.82 0.92
N GLU A 124 8.26 -9.22 1.87
CA GLU A 124 8.07 -8.94 3.29
C GLU A 124 8.34 -7.47 3.62
N ARG A 125 9.32 -6.88 2.95
CA ARG A 125 9.66 -5.46 3.07
C ARG A 125 8.56 -4.59 2.48
N ILE A 126 8.05 -4.95 1.30
CA ILE A 126 6.90 -4.26 0.69
C ILE A 126 5.69 -4.35 1.60
N GLN A 127 5.40 -5.53 2.16
CA GLN A 127 4.28 -5.73 3.06
C GLN A 127 4.41 -4.87 4.33
N ARG A 128 5.59 -4.86 4.97
CA ARG A 128 5.86 -4.00 6.13
C ARG A 128 5.65 -2.52 5.84
N LYS A 129 6.24 -2.02 4.74
CA LYS A 129 6.04 -0.62 4.32
C LYS A 129 4.57 -0.29 4.06
N TRP A 130 3.82 -1.24 3.53
CA TRP A 130 2.39 -1.05 3.29
C TRP A 130 1.57 -1.07 4.58
N ASP A 131 1.92 -1.92 5.54
CA ASP A 131 1.26 -1.96 6.86
C ASP A 131 1.58 -0.69 7.66
N ASP A 132 2.82 -0.20 7.64
CA ASP A 132 3.21 1.08 8.24
C ASP A 132 2.40 2.24 7.63
N ALA A 133 2.25 2.25 6.30
CA ALA A 133 1.46 3.27 5.61
C ALA A 133 -0.04 3.22 5.96
N LYS A 134 -0.59 2.06 6.33
CA LYS A 134 -1.97 1.96 6.82
C LYS A 134 -2.12 2.56 8.21
N GLU A 135 -1.17 2.32 9.11
CA GLU A 135 -1.18 2.91 10.45
C GLU A 135 -1.07 4.43 10.42
N ASP A 136 -0.35 4.99 9.44
CA ASP A 136 -0.26 6.44 9.23
C ASP A 136 -1.56 7.03 8.68
N ILE A 137 -2.27 6.33 7.77
CA ILE A 137 -3.60 6.74 7.29
C ILE A 137 -4.64 6.71 8.42
N ASP A 138 -4.60 5.71 9.31
CA ASP A 138 -5.49 5.62 10.48
C ASP A 138 -5.28 6.78 11.48
N LEU A 139 -4.14 7.50 11.41
CA LEU A 139 -3.86 8.70 12.21
C LEU A 139 -4.26 10.00 11.51
N GLU A 140 -4.29 10.01 10.17
CA GLU A 140 -4.62 11.17 9.33
C GLU A 140 -6.12 11.21 8.96
N GLU A 141 -6.83 10.06 8.97
CA GLU A 141 -8.30 9.92 8.89
C GLU A 141 -9.00 10.27 10.25
N LEU A 142 -8.40 11.19 10.99
CA LEU A 142 -9.07 12.02 12.01
C LEU A 142 -9.23 13.48 11.54
N ALA A 143 -8.95 13.76 10.26
CA ALA A 143 -9.42 14.96 9.59
C ALA A 143 -10.93 14.80 9.29
N PRO A 144 -11.78 15.80 9.62
CA PRO A 144 -13.22 15.71 9.45
C PRO A 144 -13.59 15.96 7.98
N GLU A 145 -13.29 15.04 7.10
CA GLU A 145 -13.89 15.01 5.76
C GLU A 145 -15.16 14.13 5.83
N ASP A 146 -16.29 14.78 5.59
CA ASP A 146 -17.64 14.24 5.39
C ASP A 146 -18.34 13.52 6.56
N VAL A 147 -18.75 14.33 7.55
CA VAL A 147 -19.76 13.97 8.56
C VAL A 147 -21.12 13.57 7.95
N ASP A 148 -21.34 13.79 6.64
CA ASP A 148 -22.58 13.36 5.97
C ASP A 148 -22.61 11.86 5.63
N GLU A 149 -21.47 11.18 5.43
CA GLU A 149 -21.47 9.76 5.05
C GLU A 149 -21.65 8.83 6.28
N ASN A 150 -21.26 9.28 7.47
CA ASN A 150 -21.38 8.47 8.69
C ASN A 150 -22.81 8.43 9.27
N CYS A 151 -23.69 9.32 8.83
CA CYS A 151 -25.11 9.27 9.14
C CYS A 151 -25.85 8.15 8.37
N ARG A 152 -25.25 7.61 7.29
CA ARG A 152 -25.85 6.49 6.54
C ARG A 152 -25.68 5.13 7.21
N LYS A 153 -24.63 4.92 8.03
CA LYS A 153 -24.27 3.60 8.57
C LYS A 153 -24.84 3.27 9.95
N THR A 154 -25.44 4.23 10.68
CA THR A 154 -26.17 3.90 11.91
C THR A 154 -27.52 3.25 11.59
N ARG A 155 -27.68 1.97 11.95
CA ARG A 155 -28.91 1.17 11.75
C ARG A 155 -30.11 1.60 12.62
N SER A 156 -29.95 2.57 13.50
CA SER A 156 -31.05 3.11 14.30
C SER A 156 -31.80 4.22 13.54
N LYS A 157 -33.10 4.04 13.35
CA LYS A 157 -34.00 5.04 12.75
C LYS A 157 -34.05 6.33 13.57
N ASP A 158 -33.82 6.24 14.88
CA ASP A 158 -33.95 7.38 15.80
C ASP A 158 -32.73 8.31 15.77
N ALA A 159 -31.52 7.76 15.51
CA ALA A 159 -30.30 8.55 15.35
C ALA A 159 -30.28 9.37 14.03
N LYS A 160 -30.97 8.89 12.98
CA LYS A 160 -31.13 9.63 11.72
C LYS A 160 -32.07 10.83 11.84
N ALA A 161 -33.09 10.74 12.71
CA ALA A 161 -34.06 11.80 12.90
C ALA A 161 -33.49 13.01 13.68
N THR A 162 -32.62 12.75 14.67
CA THR A 162 -31.96 13.80 15.45
C THR A 162 -30.85 14.51 14.67
N CYS A 163 -30.09 13.81 13.83
CA CYS A 163 -29.03 14.44 13.02
C CYS A 163 -29.57 15.37 11.90
N LYS A 164 -30.82 15.17 11.47
CA LYS A 164 -31.49 16.00 10.45
C LYS A 164 -31.98 17.36 10.98
N LYS A 165 -32.09 17.53 12.30
CA LYS A 165 -32.60 18.76 12.94
C LYS A 165 -31.51 19.68 13.49
N LEU A 166 -30.26 19.22 13.53
CA LEU A 166 -29.14 20.03 14.01
C LEU A 166 -28.77 21.08 12.96
N THR A 167 -28.74 22.33 13.39
CA THR A 167 -28.24 23.44 12.59
C THR A 167 -26.77 23.21 12.23
N LYS A 168 -26.30 23.84 11.15
CA LYS A 168 -24.90 23.76 10.71
C LYS A 168 -23.93 24.07 11.87
N ALA A 169 -24.28 25.03 12.73
CA ALA A 169 -23.51 25.41 13.91
C ALA A 169 -23.41 24.29 14.96
N GLU A 170 -24.50 23.59 15.24
CA GLU A 170 -24.50 22.47 16.21
C GLU A 170 -23.72 21.26 15.69
N LYS A 171 -23.79 20.98 14.38
CA LYS A 171 -22.97 19.95 13.74
C LYS A 171 -21.49 20.28 13.84
N THR A 172 -21.11 21.54 13.56
CA THR A 172 -19.73 22.01 13.71
C THR A 172 -19.26 21.91 15.17
N LYS A 173 -20.11 22.28 16.13
CA LYS A 173 -19.79 22.18 17.56
C LYS A 173 -19.59 20.72 18.02
N ALA A 174 -20.43 19.80 17.53
CA ALA A 174 -20.27 18.37 17.79
C ALA A 174 -18.96 17.82 17.19
N ALA A 175 -18.65 18.17 15.94
CA ALA A 175 -17.40 17.76 15.29
C ALA A 175 -16.16 18.26 16.05
N ILE A 176 -16.15 19.52 16.48
CA ILE A 176 -15.02 20.08 17.25
C ILE A 176 -14.87 19.39 18.62
N ARG A 177 -15.98 19.04 19.29
CA ARG A 177 -15.93 18.26 20.55
C ARG A 177 -15.32 16.87 20.32
N HIS A 178 -15.70 16.18 19.24
CA HIS A 178 -15.11 14.88 18.90
C HIS A 178 -13.60 15.00 18.61
N LEU A 179 -13.18 16.00 17.85
CA LEU A 179 -11.76 16.26 17.56
C LEU A 179 -10.97 16.59 18.83
N SER A 180 -11.55 17.35 19.76
CA SER A 180 -10.92 17.66 21.05
C SER A 180 -10.70 16.40 21.91
N VAL A 181 -11.68 15.49 21.95
CA VAL A 181 -11.54 14.20 22.64
C VAL A 181 -10.48 13.32 21.98
N ALA A 182 -10.46 13.25 20.66
CA ALA A 182 -9.44 12.50 19.91
C ALA A 182 -8.02 13.06 20.18
N ALA A 183 -7.85 14.38 20.19
CA ALA A 183 -6.57 15.01 20.53
C ALA A 183 -6.11 14.68 21.96
N LYS A 184 -7.03 14.67 22.94
CA LYS A 184 -6.72 14.27 24.33
C LYS A 184 -6.27 12.81 24.42
N LEU A 185 -6.94 11.90 23.71
CA LEU A 185 -6.57 10.49 23.65
C LEU A 185 -5.21 10.28 22.97
N ALA A 186 -4.94 11.00 21.88
CA ALA A 186 -3.64 10.99 21.21
C ALA A 186 -2.52 11.46 22.14
N ALA A 187 -2.73 12.55 22.89
CA ALA A 187 -1.76 13.03 23.89
C ALA A 187 -1.46 11.98 24.98
N ALA A 188 -2.49 11.30 25.49
CA ALA A 188 -2.34 10.26 26.50
C ALA A 188 -1.56 9.03 25.98
N ASN A 189 -1.76 8.67 24.71
CA ASN A 189 -1.10 7.52 24.08
C ASN A 189 0.35 7.81 23.69
N VAL A 190 0.69 9.07 23.32
CA VAL A 190 2.08 9.48 23.08
C VAL A 190 2.93 9.21 24.32
N GLY A 191 2.41 9.43 25.53
CA GLY A 191 3.11 9.13 26.80
C GLY A 191 3.51 7.66 26.98
N LYS A 192 2.69 6.72 26.50
CA LYS A 192 2.82 5.27 26.74
C LYS A 192 3.75 4.54 25.78
N ARG A 193 4.11 5.13 24.64
CA ARG A 193 4.99 4.49 23.64
C ARG A 193 6.46 4.48 24.13
N LYS A 194 7.02 3.29 24.38
CA LYS A 194 8.41 3.07 24.88
C LYS A 194 9.51 3.22 23.81
N LYS A 195 9.16 3.18 22.52
CA LYS A 195 10.13 3.10 21.40
C LYS A 195 10.30 4.37 20.55
N ILE A 196 9.68 5.49 20.93
CA ILE A 196 9.81 6.76 20.17
C ILE A 196 11.00 7.57 20.71
N ASN A 197 11.81 8.12 19.81
CA ASN A 197 12.87 9.07 20.14
C ASN A 197 12.34 10.19 21.06
N PRO A 198 12.95 10.44 22.24
CA PRO A 198 12.43 11.38 23.23
C PRO A 198 12.27 12.82 22.69
N LYS A 199 13.11 13.25 21.73
CA LYS A 199 12.98 14.56 21.09
C LYS A 199 11.73 14.64 20.19
N ALA A 200 11.46 13.58 19.42
CA ALA A 200 10.26 13.47 18.58
C ALA A 200 8.99 13.42 19.44
N LYS A 201 9.03 12.66 20.54
CA LYS A 201 7.94 12.56 21.53
C LYS A 201 7.57 13.93 22.12
N SER A 202 8.57 14.73 22.48
CA SER A 202 8.39 16.09 23.00
C SER A 202 7.78 17.05 21.97
N ASN A 203 8.27 17.03 20.73
CA ASN A 203 7.74 17.87 19.66
C ASN A 203 6.29 17.52 19.31
N TYR A 204 5.96 16.23 19.28
CA TYR A 204 4.59 15.77 18.98
C TYR A 204 3.62 16.17 20.09
N ALA A 205 4.02 16.01 21.36
CA ALA A 205 3.22 16.45 22.51
C ALA A 205 2.96 17.97 22.49
N LYS A 206 3.94 18.79 22.10
CA LYS A 206 3.76 20.25 21.93
C LYS A 206 2.76 20.58 20.83
N LYS A 207 2.82 19.89 19.68
CA LYS A 207 1.87 20.08 18.58
C LYS A 207 0.45 19.72 18.99
N ILE A 208 0.25 18.58 19.65
CA ILE A 208 -1.10 18.17 20.12
C ILE A 208 -1.67 19.19 21.10
N LYS A 209 -0.87 19.67 22.07
CA LYS A 209 -1.31 20.73 23.01
C LYS A 209 -1.74 22.01 22.29
N LYS A 210 -1.00 22.42 21.24
CA LYS A 210 -1.34 23.60 20.44
C LYS A 210 -2.66 23.40 19.69
N ILE A 211 -2.88 22.24 19.08
CA ILE A 211 -4.13 21.90 18.40
C ILE A 211 -5.30 21.90 19.39
N GLN A 212 -5.13 21.30 20.57
CA GLN A 212 -6.16 21.27 21.60
C GLN A 212 -6.55 22.69 22.05
N ALA A 213 -5.57 23.57 22.28
CA ALA A 213 -5.83 24.96 22.65
C ALA A 213 -6.60 25.73 21.56
N LEU A 214 -6.29 25.49 20.28
CA LEU A 214 -7.03 26.10 19.16
C LEU A 214 -8.47 25.59 19.09
N LEU A 215 -8.70 24.29 19.26
CA LEU A 215 -10.06 23.72 19.26
C LEU A 215 -10.89 24.24 20.43
N GLU A 216 -10.29 24.38 21.62
CA GLU A 216 -10.96 24.96 22.79
C GLU A 216 -11.29 26.44 22.61
N ALA A 217 -10.40 27.23 21.97
CA ALA A 217 -10.67 28.62 21.64
C ALA A 217 -11.84 28.76 20.64
N ILE A 218 -11.86 27.96 19.58
CA ILE A 218 -12.94 27.95 18.59
C ILE A 218 -14.28 27.56 19.25
N LEU A 219 -14.29 26.56 20.13
CA LEU A 219 -15.50 26.19 20.88
C LEU A 219 -16.02 27.34 21.74
N LYS A 220 -15.12 28.05 22.42
CA LYS A 220 -15.47 29.18 23.28
C LYS A 220 -16.06 30.35 22.49
N ASP A 221 -15.55 30.61 21.29
CA ASP A 221 -16.07 31.65 20.40
C ASP A 221 -17.43 31.28 19.79
N LEU A 222 -17.66 29.98 19.52
CA LEU A 222 -18.95 29.47 19.07
C LEU A 222 -20.01 29.43 20.20
N GLU A 223 -19.61 29.48 21.46
CA GLU A 223 -20.53 29.53 22.62
C GLU A 223 -20.98 30.94 22.99
N LYS A 224 -20.31 31.97 22.46
CA LYS A 224 -20.66 33.38 22.68
C LYS A 224 -21.58 33.96 21.60
N LYS A 225 -21.85 33.22 20.53
CA LYS A 225 -22.75 33.58 19.42
C LYS A 225 -24.07 32.84 19.56
#